data_AF-A0A0X3NG97-F1
#
_entry.id   AF-A0A0X3NG97-F1
#
_cell.length_a   1.000
_cell.length_b   1.000
_cell.length_c   1.000
_cell.angle_alpha   90.00
_cell.angle_beta   90.00
_cell.angle_gamma   90.00
#
_symmetry.space_group_name_H-M   'P 1'
#
loop_
_entity.id
_entity.type
_entity.pdbx_description
1 polymer ?
#
loop_
_entity_poly.entity_id
_entity_poly.type
_entity_poly.pdbx_seq_one_letter_code
_entity_poly.pdbx_strand_id
1 'polypeptide(L)'
;MSHVLQFDDKMDITEKFQQLIVSKPFPTFENFKQTLKLFTELTGSQFTIKRRMRHKTNAPMRDAHIFRCVTYACICTFSTECEVFFHIESKGKCIRVTQFYMTHNHEIIYNPAFEEDDSTYDVQCDLTDHFEEMFPEKCFDTFDEFWNKLKEFQAKTGSIYIKHNACRWPASALDKAHLVYRVVKIECVHYGRHECKSNQPNIK
;
A
#
# COMPACT_ATOMS: atom_id res chain seq x y z
N MET A 1 40.38 -30.44 4.99
CA MET A 1 38.95 -30.66 5.24
C MET A 1 38.30 -29.31 5.46
N SER A 2 37.93 -28.66 4.36
CA SER A 2 37.25 -27.36 4.35
C SER A 2 35.77 -27.61 4.66
N HIS A 3 35.34 -27.18 5.85
CA HIS A 3 33.92 -27.03 6.17
C HIS A 3 33.32 -26.04 5.18
N VAL A 4 32.59 -26.55 4.19
CA VAL A 4 31.74 -25.75 3.32
C VAL A 4 30.57 -25.27 4.17
N LEU A 5 30.43 -23.95 4.23
CA LEU A 5 29.36 -23.24 4.92
C LEU A 5 27.99 -23.77 4.45
N GLN A 6 27.23 -24.40 5.36
CA GLN A 6 25.80 -24.58 5.20
C GLN A 6 25.16 -23.18 5.29
N PHE A 7 24.82 -22.59 4.14
CA PHE A 7 23.98 -21.39 4.11
C PHE A 7 22.52 -21.78 4.34
N ASP A 8 21.84 -20.97 5.16
CA ASP A 8 20.51 -21.14 5.74
C ASP A 8 19.36 -21.37 4.74
N ASP A 9 18.98 -22.64 4.52
CA ASP A 9 17.73 -23.06 3.85
C ASP A 9 16.43 -22.53 4.52
N LYS A 10 16.56 -21.87 5.68
CA LYS A 10 15.45 -21.39 6.50
C LYS A 10 15.13 -19.90 6.28
N MET A 11 16.03 -19.14 5.66
CA MET A 11 15.87 -17.69 5.46
C MET A 11 15.54 -17.31 4.01
N ASP A 12 15.96 -18.12 3.03
CA ASP A 12 15.56 -17.93 1.64
C ASP A 12 14.36 -18.84 1.29
N ILE A 13 13.20 -18.23 1.04
CA ILE A 13 11.97 -18.94 0.67
C ILE A 13 11.54 -18.62 -0.76
N THR A 14 12.46 -18.12 -1.60
CA THR A 14 12.22 -17.67 -2.97
C THR A 14 11.61 -18.76 -3.84
N GLU A 15 12.20 -19.96 -3.85
CA GLU A 15 11.72 -21.06 -4.69
C GLU A 15 10.29 -21.49 -4.29
N LYS A 16 10.03 -21.65 -2.99
CA LYS A 16 8.70 -21.98 -2.46
C LYS A 16 7.67 -20.92 -2.83
N PHE A 17 8.03 -19.64 -2.73
CA PHE A 17 7.14 -18.54 -3.09
C PHE A 17 6.85 -18.52 -4.59
N GLN A 18 7.87 -18.77 -5.42
CA GLN A 18 7.72 -18.88 -6.87
C GLN A 18 6.76 -20.01 -7.26
N GLN A 19 6.99 -21.21 -6.72
CA GLN A 19 6.21 -22.39 -7.03
C GLN A 19 4.76 -22.28 -6.54
N LEU A 20 4.54 -21.78 -5.32
CA LEU A 20 3.20 -21.80 -4.72
C LEU A 20 2.34 -20.59 -5.11
N ILE A 21 2.95 -19.41 -5.22
CA ILE A 21 2.24 -18.13 -5.40
C ILE A 21 2.49 -17.53 -6.79
N VAL A 22 3.76 -17.30 -7.20
CA VAL A 22 4.06 -16.54 -8.44
C VAL A 22 3.61 -17.28 -9.69
N SER A 23 3.69 -18.61 -9.70
CA SER A 23 3.29 -19.45 -10.84
C SER A 23 1.78 -19.44 -11.13
N LYS A 24 0.96 -18.88 -10.23
CA LYS A 24 -0.50 -18.95 -10.30
C LYS A 24 -1.15 -17.59 -10.56
N PRO A 25 -2.08 -17.49 -11.51
CA PRO A 25 -3.04 -16.41 -11.53
C PRO A 25 -4.17 -16.68 -10.53
N PHE A 26 -4.59 -15.66 -9.78
CA PHE A 26 -5.68 -15.79 -8.80
C PHE A 26 -6.95 -15.10 -9.32
N PRO A 27 -8.08 -15.81 -9.50
CA PRO A 27 -9.32 -15.20 -10.01
C PRO A 27 -9.99 -14.23 -9.03
N THR A 28 -9.75 -14.40 -7.72
CA THR A 28 -10.32 -13.55 -6.67
C THR A 28 -9.28 -13.26 -5.59
N PHE A 29 -9.54 -12.21 -4.80
CA PHE A 29 -8.72 -11.89 -3.63
C PHE A 29 -8.75 -13.01 -2.58
N GLU A 30 -9.89 -13.68 -2.42
CA GLU A 30 -10.05 -14.80 -1.50
C GLU A 30 -9.16 -15.98 -1.91
N ASN A 31 -9.13 -16.35 -3.20
CA ASN A 31 -8.22 -17.40 -3.69
C ASN A 31 -6.74 -17.07 -3.43
N PHE A 32 -6.37 -15.79 -3.58
CA PHE A 32 -5.02 -15.33 -3.24
C PHE A 32 -4.76 -15.45 -1.74
N LYS A 33 -5.67 -14.98 -0.87
CA LYS A 33 -5.53 -15.05 0.60
C LYS A 33 -5.43 -16.47 1.11
N GLN A 34 -6.22 -17.40 0.57
CA GLN A 34 -6.11 -18.83 0.91
C GLN A 34 -4.75 -19.40 0.52
N THR A 35 -4.21 -19.04 -0.65
CA THR A 35 -2.89 -19.51 -1.09
C THR A 35 -1.77 -18.88 -0.26
N LEU A 36 -1.90 -17.61 0.11
CA LEU A 36 -0.97 -16.93 1.01
C LEU A 36 -0.99 -17.58 2.41
N LYS A 37 -2.18 -17.96 2.91
CA LYS A 37 -2.31 -18.70 4.17
C LYS A 37 -1.58 -20.04 4.12
N LEU A 38 -1.77 -20.81 3.05
CA LEU A 38 -1.02 -22.07 2.84
C LEU A 38 0.49 -21.83 2.80
N PHE A 39 0.95 -20.75 2.16
CA PHE A 39 2.35 -20.38 2.16
C PHE A 39 2.87 -20.06 3.56
N THR A 40 2.10 -19.29 4.35
CA THR A 40 2.42 -19.01 5.76
C THR A 40 2.50 -20.29 6.59
N GLU A 41 1.56 -21.22 6.42
CA GLU A 41 1.58 -22.51 7.14
C GLU A 41 2.80 -23.37 6.77
N LEU A 42 3.23 -23.34 5.50
CA LEU A 42 4.38 -24.10 5.01
C LEU A 42 5.74 -23.52 5.39
N THR A 43 5.84 -22.20 5.52
CA THR A 43 7.12 -21.50 5.71
C THR A 43 7.26 -20.84 7.07
N GLY A 44 6.16 -20.62 7.78
CA GLY A 44 6.07 -19.74 8.94
C GLY A 44 6.11 -18.25 8.60
N SER A 45 6.30 -17.86 7.33
CA SER A 45 6.48 -16.47 6.95
C SER A 45 5.15 -15.72 6.95
N GLN A 46 5.12 -14.61 7.67
CA GLN A 46 3.94 -13.77 7.86
C GLN A 46 4.17 -12.38 7.28
N PHE A 47 3.12 -11.86 6.65
CA PHE A 47 3.17 -10.63 5.88
C PHE A 47 2.05 -9.68 6.30
N THR A 48 2.38 -8.39 6.31
CA THR A 48 1.42 -7.32 6.52
C THR A 48 1.37 -6.38 5.31
N ILE A 49 0.23 -5.73 5.09
CA ILE A 49 0.03 -4.75 4.03
C ILE A 49 0.79 -3.47 4.37
N LYS A 50 1.83 -3.18 3.58
CA LYS A 50 2.56 -1.92 3.63
C LYS A 50 1.89 -0.83 2.79
N ARG A 51 1.26 -1.21 1.68
CA ARG A 51 0.55 -0.29 0.78
C ARG A 51 -0.59 -1.01 0.10
N ARG A 52 -1.72 -0.34 -0.09
CA ARG A 52 -2.87 -0.85 -0.86
C ARG A 52 -3.54 0.26 -1.66
N MET A 53 -4.08 -0.11 -2.81
CA MET A 53 -4.91 0.75 -3.65
C MET A 53 -6.13 -0.05 -4.08
N ARG A 54 -7.33 0.42 -3.74
CA ARG A 54 -8.58 -0.22 -4.18
C ARG A 54 -8.91 0.10 -5.62
N HIS A 55 -9.76 -0.72 -6.20
CA HIS A 55 -10.42 -0.38 -7.46
C HIS A 55 -11.38 0.79 -7.28
N LYS A 56 -11.49 1.62 -8.32
CA LYS A 56 -12.46 2.73 -8.37
C LYS A 56 -13.89 2.21 -8.15
N THR A 57 -14.79 3.08 -7.68
CA THR A 57 -16.21 2.71 -7.53
C THR A 57 -16.79 2.28 -8.86
N ASN A 58 -17.53 1.16 -8.87
CA ASN A 58 -18.11 0.50 -10.06
C ASN A 58 -17.11 -0.14 -11.05
N ALA A 59 -15.81 -0.21 -10.73
CA ALA A 59 -14.87 -0.92 -11.61
C ALA A 59 -15.23 -2.43 -11.69
N PRO A 60 -15.14 -3.07 -12.86
CA PRO A 60 -15.61 -4.45 -13.06
C PRO A 60 -15.02 -5.48 -12.10
N MET A 61 -13.76 -5.28 -11.69
CA MET A 61 -13.04 -6.21 -10.82
C MET A 61 -13.04 -5.80 -9.34
N ARG A 62 -13.81 -4.78 -8.96
CA ARG A 62 -13.83 -4.26 -7.58
C ARG A 62 -14.25 -5.34 -6.58
N ASP A 63 -15.29 -6.11 -6.88
CA ASP A 63 -15.79 -7.14 -5.96
C ASP A 63 -14.88 -8.36 -5.93
N ALA A 64 -14.40 -8.81 -7.10
CA ALA A 64 -13.58 -10.00 -7.22
C ALA A 64 -12.16 -9.80 -6.67
N HIS A 65 -11.51 -8.68 -6.98
CA HIS A 65 -10.11 -8.46 -6.63
C HIS A 65 -9.91 -7.54 -5.42
N ILE A 66 -10.91 -6.72 -5.05
CA ILE A 66 -10.89 -5.70 -3.98
C ILE A 66 -9.86 -4.58 -4.25
N PHE A 67 -8.59 -4.97 -4.39
CA PHE A 67 -7.47 -4.10 -4.65
C PHE A 67 -7.06 -4.11 -6.12
N ARG A 68 -6.73 -2.91 -6.62
CA ARG A 68 -6.01 -2.73 -7.88
C ARG A 68 -4.55 -3.15 -7.72
N CYS A 69 -3.90 -2.74 -6.63
CA CYS A 69 -2.56 -3.19 -6.26
C CYS A 69 -2.35 -3.20 -4.74
N VAL A 70 -1.49 -4.11 -4.27
CA VAL A 70 -1.11 -4.24 -2.85
C VAL A 70 0.38 -4.57 -2.75
N THR A 71 1.07 -3.95 -1.81
CA THR A 71 2.42 -4.29 -1.38
C THR A 71 2.35 -4.93 -0.01
N TYR A 72 2.82 -6.17 0.09
CA TYR A 72 3.03 -6.89 1.34
C TYR A 72 4.50 -6.80 1.74
N ALA A 73 4.75 -6.74 3.05
CA ALA A 73 6.08 -6.79 3.64
C ALA A 73 6.10 -7.77 4.82
N CYS A 74 7.28 -8.29 5.17
CA CYS A 74 7.42 -9.12 6.36
C CYS A 74 6.97 -8.36 7.63
N ILE A 75 6.28 -9.05 8.55
CA ILE A 75 5.85 -8.46 9.82
C ILE A 75 7.02 -7.97 10.69
N CYS A 76 8.22 -8.54 10.51
CA CYS A 76 9.43 -8.15 11.22
C CYS A 76 10.17 -6.97 10.58
N THR A 77 9.64 -6.37 9.49
CA THR A 77 10.31 -5.27 8.78
C THR A 77 10.68 -4.10 9.72
N PHE A 78 9.88 -3.83 10.75
CA PHE A 78 10.16 -2.77 11.73
C PHE A 78 11.20 -3.15 12.80
N SER A 79 11.29 -4.43 13.17
CA SER A 79 12.17 -4.89 14.25
C SER A 79 13.54 -5.35 13.77
N THR A 80 13.63 -5.83 12.52
CA THR A 80 14.87 -6.40 11.96
C THR A 80 15.31 -5.74 10.67
N GLU A 81 14.63 -4.67 10.23
CA GLU A 81 14.88 -4.04 8.93
C GLU A 81 14.74 -5.03 7.76
N CYS A 82 13.91 -6.05 7.93
CA CYS A 82 13.69 -7.08 6.92
C CYS A 82 13.15 -6.47 5.62
N GLU A 83 13.85 -6.76 4.52
CA GLU A 83 13.53 -6.24 3.18
C GLU A 83 12.58 -7.16 2.39
N VAL A 84 12.10 -8.26 2.97
CA VAL A 84 11.16 -9.15 2.29
C VAL A 84 9.87 -8.42 1.94
N PHE A 85 9.49 -8.49 0.67
CA PHE A 85 8.27 -7.87 0.15
C PHE A 85 7.74 -8.62 -1.07
N PHE A 86 6.47 -8.39 -1.38
CA PHE A 86 5.94 -8.68 -2.71
C PHE A 86 4.79 -7.76 -3.08
N HIS A 87 4.58 -7.61 -4.39
CA HIS A 87 3.54 -6.78 -4.99
C HIS A 87 2.56 -7.67 -5.73
N ILE A 88 1.28 -7.47 -5.48
CA ILE A 88 0.20 -8.05 -6.30
C ILE A 88 -0.53 -6.95 -7.05
N GLU A 89 -0.92 -7.25 -8.28
CA GLU A 89 -1.73 -6.36 -9.11
C GLU A 89 -2.88 -7.12 -9.76
N SER A 90 -4.02 -6.44 -9.85
CA SER A 90 -5.16 -6.86 -10.65
C SER A 90 -4.87 -6.59 -12.13
N LYS A 91 -4.66 -7.65 -12.93
CA LYS A 91 -4.44 -7.58 -14.38
C LYS A 91 -5.48 -8.42 -15.12
N GLY A 92 -6.35 -7.75 -15.88
CA GLY A 92 -7.47 -8.41 -16.55
C GLY A 92 -8.40 -9.06 -15.52
N LYS A 93 -8.63 -10.37 -15.66
CA LYS A 93 -9.52 -11.17 -14.80
C LYS A 93 -8.80 -11.91 -13.66
N CYS A 94 -7.55 -11.54 -13.38
CA CYS A 94 -6.77 -12.21 -12.34
C CYS A 94 -5.91 -11.22 -11.54
N ILE A 95 -5.60 -11.60 -10.31
CA ILE A 95 -4.52 -11.04 -9.51
C ILE A 95 -3.24 -11.83 -9.80
N ARG A 96 -2.11 -11.14 -9.90
CA ARG A 96 -0.78 -11.74 -10.10
C ARG A 96 0.26 -11.05 -9.26
N VAL A 97 1.29 -11.78 -8.85
CA VAL A 97 2.52 -11.17 -8.31
C VAL A 97 3.27 -10.49 -9.45
N THR A 98 3.67 -9.24 -9.25
CA THR A 98 4.42 -8.45 -10.24
C THR A 98 5.88 -8.22 -9.87
N GLN A 99 6.20 -8.22 -8.58
CA GLN A 99 7.56 -8.04 -8.06
C GLN A 99 7.66 -8.65 -6.66
N PHE A 100 8.79 -9.24 -6.30
CA PHE A 100 9.01 -9.80 -4.97
C PHE A 100 10.50 -9.93 -4.61
N TYR A 101 10.77 -10.01 -3.32
CA TYR A 101 12.05 -10.39 -2.71
C TYR A 101 11.75 -11.23 -1.47
N MET A 102 12.32 -12.43 -1.38
CA MET A 102 11.91 -13.50 -0.44
C MET A 102 13.06 -14.05 0.41
N THR A 103 14.14 -13.29 0.54
CA THR A 103 15.27 -13.64 1.40
C THR A 103 15.19 -12.83 2.69
N HIS A 104 14.89 -13.49 3.79
CA HIS A 104 14.86 -12.90 5.13
C HIS A 104 16.28 -12.65 5.65
N ASN A 105 16.44 -11.63 6.49
CA ASN A 105 17.68 -11.37 7.23
C ASN A 105 17.57 -11.81 8.71
N HIS A 106 16.52 -12.56 9.04
CA HIS A 106 16.20 -13.03 10.37
C HIS A 106 15.61 -14.44 10.27
N GLU A 107 15.64 -15.18 11.38
CA GLU A 107 14.93 -16.46 11.45
C GLU A 107 13.42 -16.25 11.30
N ILE A 108 12.79 -17.08 10.49
CA ILE A 108 11.34 -17.05 10.29
C ILE A 108 10.66 -17.69 11.50
N ILE A 109 9.96 -16.87 12.29
CA ILE A 109 9.22 -17.29 13.48
C ILE A 109 7.74 -17.05 13.23
N TYR A 110 6.96 -18.14 13.22
CA TYR A 110 5.51 -18.06 13.10
C TYR A 110 4.89 -17.52 14.40
N ASN A 111 4.14 -16.42 14.30
CA ASN A 111 3.36 -15.86 15.38
C ASN A 111 1.87 -16.24 15.23
N PRO A 112 1.34 -17.20 16.00
CA PRO A 112 -0.06 -17.62 15.89
C PRO A 112 -1.07 -16.52 16.26
N ALA A 113 -0.65 -15.48 16.97
CA ALA A 113 -1.49 -14.34 17.35
C ALA A 113 -1.56 -13.25 16.27
N PHE A 114 -0.76 -13.35 15.20
CA PHE A 114 -0.81 -12.40 14.10
C PHE A 114 -1.99 -12.71 13.18
N GLU A 115 -2.91 -11.75 13.08
CA GLU A 115 -3.98 -11.74 12.09
C GLU A 115 -3.85 -10.49 11.22
N GLU A 116 -3.67 -10.67 9.92
CA GLU A 116 -3.68 -9.56 8.98
C GLU A 116 -5.12 -9.13 8.71
N ASP A 117 -5.50 -7.98 9.29
CA ASP A 117 -6.83 -7.40 9.14
C ASP A 117 -6.95 -6.56 7.85
N ASP A 118 -7.49 -7.21 6.82
CA ASP A 118 -7.82 -6.57 5.54
C ASP A 118 -9.24 -5.95 5.53
N SER A 119 -10.02 -6.16 6.59
CA SER A 119 -11.47 -5.91 6.64
C SER A 119 -11.85 -4.49 7.06
N THR A 120 -10.96 -3.79 7.77
CA THR A 120 -11.28 -2.49 8.40
C THR A 120 -11.15 -1.26 7.49
N TYR A 121 -10.74 -1.43 6.23
CA TYR A 121 -10.56 -0.29 5.32
C TYR A 121 -11.72 -0.13 4.35
N ASP A 122 -12.68 0.70 4.71
CA ASP A 122 -13.75 1.13 3.82
C ASP A 122 -13.39 2.45 3.13
N VAL A 123 -13.50 2.48 1.79
CA VAL A 123 -13.30 3.74 1.04
C VAL A 123 -14.60 4.51 1.12
N GLN A 124 -14.66 5.41 2.11
CA GLN A 124 -15.85 6.24 2.35
C GLN A 124 -16.21 7.13 1.16
N CYS A 125 -15.23 7.55 0.37
CA CYS A 125 -15.46 8.37 -0.82
C CYS A 125 -14.30 8.23 -1.83
N ASP A 126 -14.62 7.93 -3.09
CA ASP A 126 -13.66 7.92 -4.20
C ASP A 126 -13.82 9.20 -5.04
N LEU A 127 -12.89 10.13 -4.87
CA LEU A 127 -12.88 11.41 -5.59
C LEU A 127 -11.90 11.40 -6.78
N THR A 128 -11.41 10.23 -7.20
CA THR A 128 -10.36 10.14 -8.24
C THR A 128 -10.80 10.81 -9.54
N ASP A 129 -12.03 10.58 -10.00
CA ASP A 129 -12.52 11.17 -11.25
C ASP A 129 -12.68 12.70 -11.15
N HIS A 130 -13.17 13.21 -10.02
CA HIS A 130 -13.25 14.64 -9.75
C HIS A 130 -11.86 15.28 -9.69
N PHE A 131 -10.88 14.55 -9.14
CA PHE A 131 -9.50 15.01 -9.07
C PHE A 131 -8.87 15.02 -10.46
N GLU A 132 -9.06 13.98 -11.27
CA GLU A 132 -8.57 13.92 -12.66
C GLU A 132 -9.21 15.01 -13.54
N GLU A 133 -10.49 15.32 -13.34
CA GLU A 133 -11.20 16.42 -14.03
C GLU A 133 -10.62 17.80 -13.64
N MET A 134 -10.36 18.04 -12.36
CA MET A 134 -9.83 19.33 -11.89
C MET A 134 -8.32 19.46 -12.08
N PHE A 135 -7.57 18.36 -12.16
CA PHE A 135 -6.12 18.33 -12.36
C PHE A 135 -5.75 17.60 -13.68
N PRO A 136 -6.21 18.09 -14.85
CA PRO A 136 -5.87 17.48 -16.13
C PRO A 136 -4.38 17.64 -16.44
N GLU A 137 -3.82 18.80 -16.10
CA GLU A 137 -2.38 19.08 -16.11
C GLU A 137 -1.80 18.82 -14.72
N LYS A 138 -0.70 18.05 -14.69
CA LYS A 138 -0.03 17.62 -13.45
C LYS A 138 1.27 18.41 -13.17
N CYS A 139 1.48 19.47 -13.93
CA CYS A 139 2.56 20.43 -13.77
C CYS A 139 1.96 21.80 -13.41
N PHE A 140 2.67 22.55 -12.58
CA PHE A 140 2.30 23.87 -12.12
C PHE A 140 3.54 24.73 -12.11
N ASP A 141 3.42 26.00 -12.47
CA ASP A 141 4.56 26.92 -12.52
C ASP A 141 4.97 27.37 -11.12
N THR A 142 4.02 27.36 -10.17
CA THR A 142 4.28 27.70 -8.77
C THR A 142 3.59 26.75 -7.80
N PHE A 143 4.13 26.65 -6.58
CA PHE A 143 3.47 25.93 -5.50
C PHE A 143 2.12 26.54 -5.11
N ASP A 144 2.00 27.88 -5.17
CA ASP A 144 0.77 28.58 -4.81
C ASP A 144 -0.36 28.34 -5.81
N GLU A 145 -0.05 28.23 -7.10
CA GLU A 145 -1.01 27.83 -8.14
C GLU A 145 -1.59 26.44 -7.85
N PHE A 146 -0.72 25.45 -7.63
CA PHE A 146 -1.13 24.11 -7.21
C PHE A 146 -1.98 24.16 -5.92
N TRP A 147 -1.54 24.93 -4.92
CA TRP A 147 -2.22 24.99 -3.63
C TRP A 147 -3.59 25.67 -3.71
N ASN A 148 -3.74 26.70 -4.54
CA ASN A 148 -5.03 27.34 -4.78
C ASN A 148 -5.98 26.41 -5.52
N LYS A 149 -5.50 25.68 -6.52
CA LYS A 149 -6.31 24.66 -7.21
C LYS A 149 -6.74 23.53 -6.27
N LEU A 150 -5.87 23.14 -5.34
CA LEU A 150 -6.23 22.18 -4.28
C LEU A 150 -7.30 22.74 -3.33
N LYS A 151 -7.28 24.03 -2.99
CA LYS A 151 -8.36 24.65 -2.20
C LYS A 151 -9.69 24.65 -2.94
N GLU A 152 -9.69 24.89 -4.26
CA GLU A 152 -10.90 24.80 -5.08
C GLU A 152 -11.46 23.38 -5.10
N PHE A 153 -10.59 22.37 -5.24
CA PHE A 153 -10.98 20.97 -5.16
C PHE A 153 -11.60 20.64 -3.79
N GLN A 154 -10.96 21.07 -2.70
CA GLN A 154 -11.48 20.91 -1.33
C GLN A 154 -12.86 21.56 -1.17
N ALA A 155 -13.05 22.77 -1.69
CA ALA A 155 -14.33 23.47 -1.63
C ALA A 155 -15.41 22.75 -2.45
N LYS A 156 -15.07 22.21 -3.63
CA LYS A 156 -15.99 21.47 -4.51
C LYS A 156 -16.41 20.13 -3.91
N THR A 157 -15.49 19.39 -3.29
CA THR A 157 -15.77 18.02 -2.83
C THR A 157 -16.02 17.92 -1.32
N GLY A 158 -15.86 19.00 -0.56
CA GLY A 158 -15.90 18.98 0.90
C GLY A 158 -14.73 18.23 1.54
N SER A 159 -13.69 17.88 0.77
CA SER A 159 -12.50 17.21 1.29
C SER A 159 -11.57 18.21 1.96
N ILE A 160 -10.71 17.74 2.87
CA ILE A 160 -9.75 18.60 3.57
C ILE A 160 -8.38 17.93 3.49
N TYR A 161 -7.41 18.58 2.87
CA TYR A 161 -6.04 18.11 2.75
C TYR A 161 -5.08 18.98 3.56
N ILE A 162 -4.09 18.32 4.17
CA ILE A 162 -3.05 18.94 4.99
C ILE A 162 -1.66 18.55 4.49
N LYS A 163 -0.67 19.41 4.74
CA LYS A 163 0.74 19.13 4.45
C LYS A 163 1.32 18.31 5.60
N HIS A 164 1.85 17.13 5.32
CA HIS A 164 2.44 16.25 6.34
C HIS A 164 3.97 16.32 6.34
N ASN A 165 4.60 15.89 5.24
CA ASN A 165 6.06 15.88 5.10
C ASN A 165 6.46 16.83 3.98
N ALA A 166 7.40 17.73 4.22
CA ALA A 166 7.84 18.67 3.20
C ALA A 166 9.37 18.85 3.25
N CYS A 167 10.03 18.52 2.15
CA CYS A 167 11.44 18.79 1.94
C CYS A 167 11.58 20.08 1.14
N ARG A 168 12.15 21.12 1.73
CA ARG A 168 12.39 22.41 1.07
C ARG A 168 13.64 22.36 0.19
N TRP A 169 13.69 23.19 -0.85
CA TRP A 169 14.94 23.37 -1.59
C TRP A 169 16.01 24.07 -0.73
N PRO A 170 17.28 23.61 -0.78
CA PRO A 170 18.38 24.21 -0.03
C PRO A 170 18.59 25.67 -0.41
N ALA A 171 19.05 26.52 0.52
CA ALA A 171 19.21 28.00 0.47
C ALA A 171 19.81 28.58 -0.83
N SER A 172 20.51 27.77 -1.63
CA SER A 172 21.24 28.14 -2.85
C SER A 172 20.60 27.75 -4.19
N ALA A 173 19.50 26.99 -4.23
CA ALA A 173 18.86 26.60 -5.50
C ALA A 173 18.30 27.80 -6.29
N LEU A 174 18.47 27.84 -7.61
CA LEU A 174 18.06 28.97 -8.47
C LEU A 174 16.53 29.18 -8.53
N ASP A 175 15.73 28.10 -8.47
CA ASP A 175 14.27 28.14 -8.72
C ASP A 175 13.40 28.31 -7.46
N LYS A 176 14.00 28.80 -6.36
CA LYS A 176 13.34 28.95 -5.05
C LYS A 176 12.12 29.86 -5.03
N ALA A 177 12.07 30.82 -5.93
CA ALA A 177 11.06 31.86 -5.92
C ALA A 177 9.66 31.29 -6.15
N HIS A 178 9.55 30.15 -6.85
CA HIS A 178 8.28 29.61 -7.31
C HIS A 178 7.96 28.20 -6.76
N LEU A 179 9.00 27.39 -6.50
CA LEU A 179 8.85 26.03 -5.98
C LEU A 179 9.60 25.91 -4.65
N VAL A 180 8.94 26.26 -3.54
CA VAL A 180 9.55 26.27 -2.18
C VAL A 180 9.93 24.85 -1.71
N TYR A 181 9.20 23.83 -2.18
CA TYR A 181 9.39 22.44 -1.80
C TYR A 181 9.95 21.62 -2.96
N ARG A 182 10.97 20.81 -2.67
CA ARG A 182 11.47 19.76 -3.57
C ARG A 182 10.52 18.57 -3.60
N VAL A 183 10.00 18.18 -2.44
CA VAL A 183 8.99 17.13 -2.30
C VAL A 183 8.03 17.55 -1.18
N VAL A 184 6.73 17.43 -1.40
CA VAL A 184 5.72 17.63 -0.36
C VAL A 184 4.69 16.51 -0.42
N LYS A 185 4.43 15.89 0.73
CA LYS A 185 3.37 14.90 0.94
C LYS A 185 2.15 15.63 1.47
N ILE A 186 1.05 15.51 0.75
CA ILE A 186 -0.24 16.11 1.08
C ILE A 186 -1.26 14.98 1.15
N GLU A 187 -2.02 14.93 2.23
CA GLU A 187 -3.00 13.87 2.49
C GLU A 187 -4.29 14.43 3.08
N CYS A 188 -5.40 13.75 2.82
CA CYS A 188 -6.69 14.12 3.40
C CYS A 188 -6.64 13.97 4.93
N VAL A 189 -7.31 14.82 5.71
CA VAL A 189 -7.36 14.70 7.19
C VAL A 189 -8.02 13.41 7.67
N HIS A 190 -8.82 12.78 6.81
CA HIS A 190 -9.41 11.47 7.04
C HIS A 190 -8.50 10.31 6.59
N TYR A 191 -7.35 10.61 6.00
CA TYR A 191 -6.35 9.61 5.63
C TYR A 191 -5.89 8.84 6.89
N GLY A 192 -6.14 7.53 6.92
CA GLY A 192 -5.83 6.68 8.07
C GLY A 192 -6.79 6.83 9.26
N ARG A 193 -7.82 7.67 9.19
CA ARG A 193 -8.91 7.67 10.18
C ARG A 193 -9.99 6.71 9.72
N HIS A 194 -10.13 5.62 10.46
CA HIS A 194 -11.33 4.79 10.46
C HIS A 194 -12.31 5.51 11.39
N GLU A 195 -13.46 5.98 10.90
CA GLU A 195 -14.42 6.57 11.82
C GLU A 195 -14.90 5.53 12.82
N CYS A 196 -14.70 5.87 14.09
CA CYS A 196 -15.30 5.25 15.26
C CYS A 196 -16.79 5.03 15.01
N LYS A 197 -17.27 3.86 15.44
CA LYS A 197 -18.68 3.48 15.60
C LYS A 197 -19.55 4.72 15.82
N SER A 198 -20.53 4.91 14.94
CA SER A 198 -21.59 5.89 15.09
C SER A 198 -22.09 5.88 16.54
N ASN A 199 -21.85 6.97 17.28
CA ASN A 199 -22.59 7.25 18.50
C ASN A 199 -24.06 7.35 18.08
N GLN A 200 -24.85 6.32 18.35
CA GLN A 200 -26.30 6.47 18.39
C GLN A 200 -26.61 7.52 19.47
N PRO A 201 -27.44 8.52 19.18
CA PRO A 201 -27.87 9.45 20.20
C PRO A 201 -28.72 8.67 21.21
N ASN A 202 -28.26 8.61 22.46
CA ASN A 202 -29.12 8.24 23.59
C ASN A 202 -30.22 9.30 23.69
N ILE A 203 -31.40 8.99 23.16
CA ILE A 203 -32.63 9.70 23.48
C ILE A 203 -33.01 9.24 24.89
N LYS A 204 -32.90 10.18 25.85
CA LYS A 204 -33.62 10.11 27.13
C LYS A 204 -34.98 10.76 26.96
#